data_AF-A0A139CPS5-F1
#
_entry.id   AF-A0A139CPS5-F1
#
_cell.length_a   1.000
_cell.length_b   1.000
_cell.length_c   1.000
_cell.angle_alpha   90.00
_cell.angle_beta   90.00
_cell.angle_gamma   90.00
#
_symmetry.space_group_name_H-M   'P 1'
#
loop_
_entity.id
_entity.type
_entity.pdbx_description
1 polymer ?
#
loop_
_entity_poly.entity_id
_entity_poly.type
_entity_poly.pdbx_seq_one_letter_code
_entity_poly.pdbx_strand_id
1 'polypeptide(L)'
;MKPERKVIVSENGKLVLKKVLLSGKDENGKHFYLFDQDKKKEKKESYYERVEKNFLLIGLLKRIDMSRLTEEEVNRLMHKKHEKEEKFLKAGQRRGFNLGVEMNPEEILRFYISLTPEERVALNCKP
;
A
#
# COMPACT_ATOMS: atom_id res chain seq x y z
N MET A 1 -30.66 22.64 -13.98
CA MET A 1 -29.38 21.97 -14.29
C MET A 1 -28.39 23.03 -14.78
N LYS A 2 -27.18 23.14 -14.20
CA LYS A 2 -26.13 24.03 -14.73
C LYS A 2 -25.42 23.31 -15.88
N PRO A 3 -25.07 23.99 -16.99
CA PRO A 3 -24.38 23.36 -18.12
C PRO A 3 -22.99 22.87 -17.70
N GLU A 4 -22.69 21.61 -17.97
CA GLU A 4 -21.36 21.04 -17.73
C GLU A 4 -20.35 21.63 -18.72
N ARG A 5 -19.31 22.29 -18.20
CA ARG A 5 -18.22 22.83 -19.02
C ARG A 5 -17.10 21.80 -19.10
N LYS A 6 -16.71 21.41 -20.32
CA LYS A 6 -15.57 20.53 -20.60
C LYS A 6 -14.60 21.26 -21.52
N VAL A 7 -13.31 21.03 -21.34
CA VAL A 7 -12.26 21.60 -22.20
C VAL A 7 -11.28 20.51 -22.61
N ILE A 8 -10.70 20.66 -23.80
CA ILE A 8 -9.68 19.74 -24.31
C ILE A 8 -8.31 20.29 -23.88
N VAL A 9 -7.53 19.46 -23.19
CA VAL A 9 -6.19 19.81 -22.70
C VAL A 9 -5.19 18.83 -23.30
N SER A 10 -4.03 19.32 -23.72
CA SER A 10 -2.91 18.47 -24.13
C SER A 10 -2.13 18.02 -22.90
N GLU A 11 -2.18 16.73 -22.55
CA GLU A 11 -1.38 16.13 -21.49
C GLU A 11 -0.50 15.01 -22.09
N ASN A 12 0.81 15.07 -21.83
CA ASN A 12 1.78 14.08 -22.30
C ASN A 12 1.70 13.78 -23.82
N GLY A 13 1.47 14.82 -24.62
CA GLY A 13 1.35 14.71 -26.08
C GLY A 13 0.04 14.12 -26.59
N LYS A 14 -0.97 13.91 -25.71
CA LYS A 14 -2.30 13.41 -26.06
C LYS A 14 -3.36 14.45 -25.68
N LEU A 15 -4.38 14.58 -26.52
CA LEU A 15 -5.55 15.44 -26.24
C LEU A 15 -6.52 14.69 -25.33
N VAL A 16 -6.83 15.29 -24.18
CA VAL A 16 -7.71 14.70 -23.15
C VAL A 16 -8.83 15.69 -22.83
N LEU A 17 -10.07 15.21 -22.79
CA LEU A 17 -11.23 16.01 -22.42
C LEU A 17 -11.37 16.05 -20.89
N LYS A 18 -11.27 17.23 -20.27
CA LYS A 18 -11.40 17.42 -18.82
C LYS A 18 -12.64 18.21 -18.46
N LYS A 19 -13.34 17.79 -17.40
CA LYS A 19 -14.47 18.50 -16.82
C LYS A 19 -13.97 19.64 -15.93
N VAL A 20 -14.50 20.85 -16.12
CA VAL A 20 -14.13 22.04 -15.36
C VAL A 20 -15.01 22.13 -14.11
N LEU A 21 -14.39 22.06 -12.93
CA LEU A 21 -15.05 22.32 -11.65
C LEU A 21 -15.22 23.83 -11.39
N LEU A 22 -14.15 24.59 -11.62
CA LEU A 22 -14.10 26.03 -11.40
C LEU A 22 -13.27 26.69 -12.50
N SER A 23 -13.67 27.88 -12.91
CA SER A 23 -12.92 28.72 -13.85
C SER A 23 -12.91 30.14 -13.37
N GLY A 24 -11.76 30.79 -13.37
CA GLY A 24 -11.59 32.19 -12.95
C GLY A 24 -10.54 32.92 -13.78
N LYS A 25 -10.36 34.20 -13.51
CA LYS A 25 -9.23 35.01 -13.99
C LYS A 25 -8.39 35.39 -12.78
N ASP A 26 -7.07 35.30 -12.90
CA ASP A 26 -6.15 35.84 -11.90
C ASP A 26 -6.08 37.38 -12.01
N GLU A 27 -5.33 38.00 -11.09
CA GLU A 27 -5.13 39.45 -11.02
C GLU A 27 -4.42 40.03 -12.26
N ASN A 28 -3.78 39.17 -13.06
CA ASN A 28 -3.13 39.51 -14.32
C ASN A 28 -4.03 39.25 -15.55
N GLY A 29 -5.31 38.91 -15.33
CA GLY A 29 -6.28 38.62 -16.38
C GLY A 29 -6.13 37.25 -17.04
N LYS A 30 -5.22 36.39 -16.58
CA LYS A 30 -4.99 35.05 -17.10
C LYS A 30 -6.07 34.10 -16.58
N HIS A 31 -6.66 33.33 -17.49
CA HIS A 31 -7.65 32.34 -17.13
C HIS A 31 -7.02 31.12 -16.43
N PHE A 32 -7.59 30.71 -15.30
CA PHE A 32 -7.27 29.45 -14.65
C PHE A 32 -8.50 28.54 -14.59
N TYR A 33 -8.26 27.23 -14.71
CA TYR A 33 -9.28 26.20 -14.68
C TYR A 33 -8.91 25.17 -13.61
N LEU A 34 -9.80 24.94 -12.67
CA LEU A 34 -9.75 23.80 -11.77
C LEU A 34 -10.53 22.66 -12.42
N PHE A 35 -9.86 21.54 -12.69
CA PHE A 35 -10.49 20.37 -13.27
C PHE A 35 -11.01 19.45 -12.16
N ASP A 36 -12.13 18.79 -12.43
CA ASP A 36 -12.53 17.62 -11.66
C ASP A 36 -11.42 16.60 -11.82
N GLN A 37 -10.63 16.40 -10.75
CA GLN A 37 -9.75 15.25 -10.71
C GLN A 37 -10.68 14.06 -10.63
N ASP A 38 -10.98 13.46 -11.79
CA ASP A 38 -11.66 12.18 -11.91
C ASP A 38 -11.21 11.33 -10.73
N LYS A 39 -12.14 11.07 -9.80
CA LYS A 39 -11.91 10.33 -8.56
C LYS A 39 -10.90 9.25 -8.87
N LYS A 40 -9.68 9.35 -8.31
CA LYS A 40 -8.72 8.25 -8.30
C LYS A 40 -9.54 7.02 -7.93
N LYS A 41 -9.81 6.13 -8.90
CA LYS A 41 -10.49 4.87 -8.63
C LYS A 41 -9.74 4.28 -7.45
N GLU A 42 -10.38 4.11 -6.31
CA GLU A 42 -9.82 3.35 -5.21
C GLU A 42 -9.43 2.00 -5.81
N LYS A 43 -8.14 1.80 -6.06
CA LYS A 43 -7.64 0.49 -6.46
C LYS A 43 -8.00 -0.40 -5.28
N LYS A 44 -8.88 -1.39 -5.49
CA LYS A 44 -9.09 -2.46 -4.50
C LYS A 44 -7.72 -3.05 -4.23
N GLU A 45 -7.21 -2.83 -3.01
CA GLU A 45 -5.94 -3.37 -2.55
C GLU A 45 -5.98 -4.88 -2.73
N SER A 46 -5.01 -5.43 -3.45
CA SER A 46 -4.92 -6.85 -3.72
C SER A 46 -4.69 -7.63 -2.42
N TYR A 47 -5.04 -8.90 -2.42
CA TYR A 47 -4.86 -9.78 -1.26
C TYR A 47 -3.40 -9.75 -0.74
N TYR A 48 -2.42 -9.88 -1.65
CA TYR A 48 -1.00 -9.86 -1.31
C TYR A 48 -0.54 -8.51 -0.75
N GLU A 49 -1.00 -7.40 -1.32
CA GLU A 49 -0.69 -6.07 -0.79
C GLU A 49 -1.21 -5.87 0.64
N ARG A 50 -2.39 -6.44 0.98
CA ARG A 50 -2.92 -6.38 2.35
C ARG A 50 -2.08 -7.18 3.33
N VAL A 51 -1.68 -8.39 2.95
CA VAL A 51 -0.81 -9.25 3.78
C VAL A 51 0.52 -8.53 4.05
N GLU A 52 1.18 -8.03 3.00
CA GLU A 52 2.45 -7.31 3.13
C GLU A 52 2.31 -6.04 3.98
N LYS A 53 1.23 -5.28 3.78
CA LYS A 53 0.95 -4.08 4.58
C LYS A 53 0.72 -4.40 6.05
N ASN A 54 0.04 -5.50 6.36
CA ASN A 54 -0.15 -5.95 7.75
C ASN A 54 1.19 -6.33 8.39
N PHE A 55 2.06 -7.04 7.66
CA PHE A 55 3.42 -7.34 8.14
C PHE A 55 4.28 -6.08 8.35
N LEU A 56 4.16 -5.08 7.47
CA LEU A 56 4.81 -3.77 7.66
C LEU A 56 4.24 -3.03 8.88
N LEU A 57 2.92 -3.09 9.10
CA LEU A 57 2.23 -2.43 10.21
C LEU A 57 2.76 -2.93 11.56
N ILE A 58 2.76 -4.26 11.74
CA ILE A 58 3.26 -4.93 12.95
C ILE A 58 4.80 -4.89 13.05
N GLY A 59 5.47 -4.37 12.04
CA GLY A 59 6.92 -4.20 11.98
C GLY A 59 7.72 -5.48 11.80
N LEU A 60 7.07 -6.57 11.39
CA LEU A 60 7.73 -7.82 10.98
C LEU A 60 8.62 -7.56 9.75
N LEU A 61 8.12 -6.74 8.81
CA LEU A 61 8.86 -6.28 7.64
C LEU A 61 9.22 -4.81 7.73
N LYS A 62 10.25 -4.41 6.97
CA LYS A 62 10.68 -3.03 6.78
C LYS A 62 10.87 -2.77 5.30
N ARG A 63 10.56 -1.55 4.85
CA ARG A 63 10.88 -1.11 3.50
C ARG A 63 12.38 -0.83 3.41
N ILE A 64 13.04 -1.46 2.45
CA ILE A 64 14.48 -1.33 2.19
C ILE A 64 14.61 -0.87 0.73
N ASP A 65 15.48 0.11 0.48
CA ASP A 65 15.85 0.49 -0.87
C ASP A 65 16.84 -0.55 -1.43
N MET A 66 16.42 -1.26 -2.47
CA MET A 66 17.20 -2.33 -3.09
C MET A 66 17.99 -1.84 -4.32
N SER A 67 17.86 -0.57 -4.71
CA SER A 67 18.41 -0.02 -5.96
C SER A 67 19.95 -0.04 -6.04
N ARG A 68 20.62 -0.16 -4.90
CA ARG A 68 22.09 -0.15 -4.77
C ARG A 68 22.69 -1.50 -4.38
N LEU A 69 21.87 -2.55 -4.30
CA LEU A 69 22.29 -3.87 -3.85
C LEU A 69 22.65 -4.76 -5.04
N THR A 70 23.59 -5.67 -4.82
CA THR A 70 23.88 -6.73 -5.79
C THR A 70 22.76 -7.77 -5.80
N GLU A 71 22.67 -8.56 -6.87
CA GLU A 71 21.66 -9.62 -6.98
C GLU A 71 21.77 -10.65 -5.83
N GLU A 72 22.98 -10.98 -5.41
CA GLU A 72 23.24 -11.87 -4.27
C GLU A 72 22.71 -11.29 -2.95
N GLU A 73 22.89 -10.00 -2.73
CA GLU A 73 22.38 -9.29 -1.55
C GLU A 73 20.85 -9.22 -1.56
N VAL A 74 20.25 -8.96 -2.72
CA VAL A 74 18.80 -8.97 -2.92
C VAL A 74 18.24 -10.35 -2.58
N ASN A 75 18.82 -11.42 -3.15
CA ASN A 75 18.39 -12.79 -2.89
C ASN A 75 18.52 -13.16 -1.41
N ARG A 76 19.62 -12.79 -0.76
CA ARG A 76 19.82 -13.02 0.67
C ARG A 76 18.77 -12.31 1.53
N LEU A 77 18.41 -11.06 1.18
CA LEU A 77 17.36 -10.32 1.88
C LEU A 77 15.97 -10.92 1.65
N MET A 78 15.68 -11.38 0.43
CA MET A 78 14.44 -12.07 0.12
C MET A 78 14.31 -13.37 0.90
N HIS A 79 15.38 -14.18 1.01
CA HIS A 79 15.36 -15.37 1.85
C HIS A 79 15.08 -15.04 3.32
N LYS A 80 15.78 -14.05 3.89
CA LYS A 80 15.52 -13.60 5.26
C LYS A 80 14.10 -13.07 5.47
N LYS A 81 13.51 -12.43 4.46
CA LYS A 81 12.10 -12.00 4.49
C LYS A 81 11.18 -13.23 4.64
N HIS A 82 11.33 -14.22 3.77
CA HIS A 82 10.49 -15.43 3.79
C HIS A 82 10.63 -16.20 5.10
N GLU A 83 11.85 -16.36 5.63
CA GLU A 83 12.06 -17.04 6.91
C GLU A 83 11.32 -16.37 8.08
N LYS A 84 11.32 -15.03 8.12
CA LYS A 84 10.61 -14.27 9.16
C LYS A 84 9.10 -14.44 9.04
N GLU A 85 8.57 -14.33 7.83
CA GLU A 85 7.16 -14.53 7.55
C GLU A 85 6.73 -15.95 7.93
N GLU A 86 7.48 -16.96 7.51
CA GLU A 86 7.19 -18.36 7.81
C GLU A 86 7.19 -18.65 9.31
N LYS A 87 8.20 -18.13 10.06
CA LYS A 87 8.25 -18.28 11.52
C LYS A 87 7.02 -17.67 12.20
N PHE A 88 6.60 -16.48 11.77
CA PHE A 88 5.43 -15.80 12.30
C PHE A 88 4.14 -16.56 11.98
N LEU A 89 3.94 -16.96 10.73
CA LEU A 89 2.75 -17.68 10.27
C LEU A 89 2.61 -19.04 10.98
N LYS A 90 3.71 -19.80 11.11
CA LYS A 90 3.72 -21.06 11.87
C LYS A 90 3.39 -20.87 13.35
N ALA A 91 3.87 -19.79 13.96
CA ALA A 91 3.57 -19.49 15.37
C ALA A 91 2.07 -19.22 15.57
N GLY A 92 1.43 -18.46 14.67
CA GLY A 92 -0.01 -18.23 14.74
C GLY A 92 -0.84 -19.48 14.44
N GLN A 93 -0.42 -20.31 13.48
CA GLN A 93 -1.06 -21.61 13.21
C GLN A 93 -1.05 -22.53 14.44
N ARG A 94 0.08 -22.58 15.18
CA ARG A 94 0.17 -23.35 16.44
C ARG A 94 -0.77 -22.86 17.54
N ARG A 95 -1.21 -21.59 17.47
CA ARG A 95 -2.21 -21.01 18.38
C ARG A 95 -3.64 -21.07 17.84
N GLY A 96 -3.85 -21.71 16.69
CA GLY A 96 -5.18 -21.89 16.10
C GLY A 96 -5.66 -20.76 15.20
N PHE A 97 -4.80 -19.80 14.83
CA PHE A 97 -5.14 -18.75 13.86
C PHE A 97 -5.07 -19.30 12.43
N ASN A 98 -6.00 -18.85 11.56
CA ASN A 98 -5.97 -19.24 10.14
C ASN A 98 -4.95 -18.39 9.36
N LEU A 99 -3.68 -18.77 9.47
CA LEU A 99 -2.55 -18.14 8.78
C LEU A 99 -1.95 -19.06 7.69
N GLY A 100 -2.78 -19.88 7.05
CA GLY A 100 -2.39 -20.83 5.99
C GLY A 100 -2.53 -20.27 4.56
N VAL A 101 -2.74 -21.15 3.59
CA VAL A 101 -2.89 -20.80 2.16
C VAL A 101 -4.11 -19.90 1.93
N GLU A 102 -5.20 -20.13 2.66
CA GLU A 102 -6.43 -19.34 2.62
C GLU A 102 -6.55 -18.39 3.83
N MET A 103 -5.41 -17.84 4.25
CA MET A 103 -5.37 -16.91 5.37
C MET A 103 -6.26 -15.70 5.15
N ASN A 104 -6.96 -15.27 6.19
CA ASN A 104 -7.57 -13.94 6.20
C ASN A 104 -6.50 -12.93 6.64
N PRO A 105 -6.12 -11.90 5.84
CA PRO A 105 -5.04 -10.98 6.19
C PRO A 105 -5.24 -10.32 7.57
N GLU A 106 -6.49 -10.12 7.99
CA GLU A 106 -6.90 -9.56 9.27
C GLU A 106 -6.53 -10.47 10.45
N GLU A 107 -6.39 -11.79 10.24
CA GLU A 107 -5.92 -12.74 11.25
C GLU A 107 -4.46 -12.47 11.65
N ILE A 108 -3.64 -11.90 10.76
CA ILE A 108 -2.26 -11.47 11.09
C ILE A 108 -2.28 -10.44 12.22
N LEU A 109 -3.20 -9.48 12.14
CA LEU A 109 -3.34 -8.43 13.15
C LEU A 109 -3.90 -8.99 14.46
N ARG A 110 -4.90 -9.87 14.36
CA ARG A 110 -5.48 -10.54 15.55
C ARG A 110 -4.44 -11.37 16.28
N PHE A 111 -3.65 -12.14 15.55
CA PHE A 111 -2.54 -12.89 16.13
C PHE A 111 -1.53 -11.95 16.78
N TYR A 112 -1.10 -10.88 16.10
CA TYR A 112 -0.17 -9.90 16.67
C TYR A 112 -0.68 -9.26 17.98
N ILE A 113 -1.97 -8.90 18.04
CA ILE A 113 -2.59 -8.34 19.24
C ILE A 113 -2.60 -9.36 20.38
N SER A 114 -2.77 -10.65 20.07
CA SER A 114 -2.75 -11.73 21.06
C SER A 114 -1.37 -12.02 21.68
N LEU A 115 -0.29 -11.49 21.08
CA LEU A 115 1.08 -11.70 21.56
C LEU A 115 1.42 -10.79 22.74
N THR A 116 2.17 -11.31 23.70
CA THR A 116 2.82 -10.48 24.73
C THR A 116 3.98 -9.67 24.13
N PRO A 117 4.46 -8.60 24.79
CA PRO A 117 5.61 -7.84 24.33
C PRO A 117 6.86 -8.71 24.11
N GLU A 118 7.12 -9.69 24.99
CA GLU A 118 8.25 -10.61 24.89
C GLU A 118 8.13 -11.51 23.65
N GLU A 119 6.92 -11.99 23.36
CA GLU A 119 6.64 -12.82 22.20
C GLU A 119 6.77 -12.05 20.90
N ARG A 120 6.36 -10.76 20.89
CA ARG A 120 6.55 -9.87 19.74
C ARG A 120 8.03 -9.68 19.43
N VAL A 121 8.86 -9.46 20.46
CA VAL A 121 10.32 -9.37 20.29
C VAL A 121 10.88 -10.69 19.76
N ALA A 122 10.47 -11.84 20.31
CA ALA A 122 10.93 -13.16 19.87
C ALA A 122 10.56 -13.50 18.41
N LEU A 123 9.48 -12.91 17.91
CA LEU A 123 9.01 -13.02 16.53
C LEU A 123 9.51 -11.90 15.61
N ASN A 124 10.38 -11.01 16.09
CA ASN A 124 10.89 -9.84 15.35
C ASN A 124 9.80 -8.84 14.92
N CYS A 125 8.71 -8.74 15.68
CA CYS A 125 7.70 -7.73 15.51
C CYS A 125 8.01 -6.50 16.37
N LYS A 126 7.25 -5.42 16.19
CA LYS A 126 7.23 -4.30 17.13
C LYS A 126 6.74 -4.79 18.51
N PRO A 127 7.35 -4.35 19.62
CA PRO A 127 6.88 -4.66 20.97
C PRO A 127 5.49 -4.06 21.24
#